data_AF-A0A2U3KLY8-F1
#
_entry.id   AF-A0A2U3KLY8-F1
#
_cell.length_a   1.000
_cell.length_b   1.000
_cell.length_c   1.000
_cell.angle_alpha   90.00
_cell.angle_beta   90.00
_cell.angle_gamma   90.00
#
_symmetry.space_group_name_H-M   'P 1'
#
loop_
_entity.id
_entity.type
_entity.pdbx_description
1 polymer ?
#
loop_
_entity_poly.entity_id
_entity_poly.type
_entity_poly.pdbx_seq_one_letter_code
_entity_poly.pdbx_strand_id
1 'polypeptide(L)'
;MEWIKMQTLYDSEKKAIKIASIIATTEARLANQQSGPQYEVETQIEQEGEQWQVSWRKVFIGNKTGCGGGCESCNDNLPRKKLGKVLPFKRPSV
;
A
#
# COMPACT_ATOMS: atom_id res chain seq x y z
N MET A 1 5.55 4.84 -16.32
CA MET A 1 4.90 3.57 -15.91
C MET A 1 4.02 3.13 -17.05
N GLU A 2 4.11 1.86 -17.42
CA GLU A 2 3.50 1.27 -18.61
C GLU A 2 2.09 0.73 -18.31
N TRP A 3 1.19 0.79 -19.28
CA TRP A 3 -0.14 0.19 -19.19
C TRP A 3 -0.03 -1.32 -19.44
N ILE A 4 -0.59 -2.11 -18.54
CA ILE A 4 -0.63 -3.57 -18.65
C ILE A 4 -1.92 -3.95 -19.37
N LYS A 5 -1.80 -4.46 -20.60
CA LYS A 5 -2.94 -5.00 -21.35
C LYS A 5 -3.29 -6.40 -20.84
N MET A 6 -4.58 -6.64 -20.59
CA MET A 6 -5.08 -7.99 -20.37
C MET A 6 -4.94 -8.81 -21.65
N GLN A 7 -4.51 -10.07 -21.55
CA GLN A 7 -4.41 -10.96 -22.71
C GLN A 7 -5.78 -11.30 -23.32
N THR A 8 -6.84 -11.23 -22.51
CA THR A 8 -8.20 -11.56 -22.94
C THR A 8 -8.91 -10.33 -23.50
N LEU A 9 -9.48 -10.48 -24.70
CA LEU A 9 -10.43 -9.54 -25.30
C LEU A 9 -11.87 -9.94 -24.94
N TYR A 10 -12.74 -8.95 -24.74
CA TYR A 10 -14.13 -9.17 -24.34
C TYR A 10 -15.10 -8.88 -25.47
N ASP A 11 -16.12 -9.72 -25.61
CA ASP A 11 -17.18 -9.62 -26.61
C ASP A 11 -18.23 -8.53 -26.31
N SER A 12 -18.19 -7.94 -25.11
CA SER A 12 -19.13 -6.87 -24.74
C SER A 12 -18.51 -5.86 -23.79
N GLU A 13 -18.87 -4.60 -24.01
CA GLU A 13 -18.46 -3.47 -23.17
C GLU A 13 -18.81 -3.71 -21.70
N LYS A 14 -20.03 -4.20 -21.44
CA LYS A 14 -20.51 -4.48 -20.09
C LYS A 14 -19.63 -5.50 -19.36
N LYS A 15 -19.13 -6.52 -20.05
CA LYS A 15 -18.17 -7.47 -19.46
C LYS A 15 -16.82 -6.80 -19.23
N ALA A 16 -16.31 -6.02 -20.19
CA ALA A 16 -15.06 -5.28 -20.04
C ALA A 16 -15.09 -4.32 -18.84
N ILE A 17 -16.18 -3.57 -18.65
CA ILE A 17 -16.39 -2.67 -17.50
C ILE A 17 -16.39 -3.46 -16.18
N LYS A 18 -17.08 -4.60 -16.15
CA LYS A 18 -17.12 -5.45 -14.96
C LYS A 18 -15.73 -5.96 -14.59
N ILE A 19 -14.95 -6.38 -15.59
CA ILE A 19 -13.58 -6.86 -15.39
C ILE A 19 -12.67 -5.73 -14.95
N ALA A 20 -12.73 -4.56 -15.59
CA ALA A 20 -11.96 -3.38 -15.18
C ALA A 20 -12.22 -3.05 -13.69
N SER A 21 -13.48 -3.09 -13.25
CA SER A 21 -13.84 -2.87 -11.84
C SER A 21 -13.23 -3.91 -10.88
N ILE A 22 -13.21 -5.18 -11.29
CA ILE A 22 -12.57 -6.26 -10.52
C ILE A 22 -11.06 -6.02 -10.43
N ILE A 23 -10.41 -5.68 -11.55
CA ILE A 23 -8.97 -5.38 -11.60
C ILE A 23 -8.65 -4.20 -10.68
N ALA A 24 -9.37 -3.08 -10.80
CA ALA A 24 -9.17 -1.89 -9.98
C ALA A 24 -9.18 -2.23 -8.49
N THR A 25 -10.15 -3.05 -8.06
CA THR A 25 -10.30 -3.41 -6.64
C THR A 25 -9.25 -4.42 -6.18
N THR A 26 -8.99 -5.45 -6.99
CA THR A 26 -8.07 -6.54 -6.63
C THR A 26 -6.62 -6.09 -6.64
N GLU A 27 -6.20 -5.38 -7.69
CA GLU A 27 -4.84 -4.86 -7.80
C GLU A 27 -4.56 -3.75 -6.78
N ALA A 28 -5.54 -2.89 -6.47
CA ALA A 28 -5.35 -1.89 -5.41
C ALA A 28 -5.13 -2.58 -4.06
N ARG A 29 -5.90 -3.64 -3.75
CA ARG A 29 -5.73 -4.40 -2.52
C ARG A 29 -4.39 -5.15 -2.45
N LEU A 30 -3.88 -5.65 -3.57
CA LEU A 30 -2.58 -6.33 -3.64
C LEU A 30 -1.40 -5.36 -3.59
N ALA A 31 -1.54 -4.17 -4.19
CA ALA A 31 -0.49 -3.17 -4.23
C ALA A 31 -0.34 -2.41 -2.90
N ASN A 32 -1.42 -2.27 -2.14
CA ASN A 32 -1.45 -1.48 -0.92
C ASN A 32 -1.10 -2.29 0.33
N GLN A 33 -0.15 -1.78 1.10
CA GLN A 33 0.23 -2.35 2.38
C GLN A 33 -0.47 -1.63 3.54
N GLN A 34 -0.61 -2.29 4.68
CA GLN A 34 -1.20 -1.69 5.89
C GLN A 34 -0.41 -0.46 6.36
N SER A 35 0.90 -0.49 6.17
CA SER A 35 1.85 0.61 6.35
C SER A 35 2.89 0.55 5.23
N GLY A 36 3.26 1.69 4.66
CA GLY A 36 4.21 1.75 3.53
C GLY A 36 3.55 2.24 2.24
N PRO A 37 4.14 1.94 1.08
CA PRO A 37 3.69 2.42 -0.22
C PRO A 37 2.21 2.15 -0.50
N GLN A 38 1.56 3.17 -1.06
CA GLN A 38 0.19 3.15 -1.53
C GLN A 38 0.15 3.50 -3.01
N TYR A 39 -0.73 2.79 -3.70
CA TYR A 39 -0.97 2.89 -5.12
C TYR A 39 -2.48 2.92 -5.37
N GLU A 40 -2.87 3.78 -6.29
CA GLU A 40 -4.15 3.67 -6.98
C GLU A 40 -3.99 2.81 -8.23
N VAL A 41 -5.11 2.24 -8.68
CA VAL A 41 -5.16 1.47 -9.93
C VAL A 41 -6.08 2.17 -10.89
N GLU A 42 -5.51 2.65 -11.98
CA GLU A 42 -6.27 3.18 -13.11
C GLU A 42 -6.56 2.04 -14.08
N THR A 43 -7.77 2.05 -14.63
CA THR A 43 -8.19 1.10 -15.66
C THR A 43 -8.68 1.85 -16.88
N GLN A 44 -8.41 1.29 -18.05
CA GLN A 44 -8.76 1.83 -19.34
C GLN A 44 -9.42 0.73 -20.15
N ILE A 45 -10.49 1.11 -20.86
CA ILE A 45 -11.25 0.22 -21.72
C ILE A 45 -11.23 0.86 -23.10
N GLU A 46 -10.76 0.11 -24.09
CA GLU A 46 -10.68 0.54 -25.47
C GLU A 46 -11.40 -0.46 -26.36
N GLN A 47 -12.12 0.02 -27.37
CA GLN A 47 -12.70 -0.84 -28.38
C GLN A 47 -11.66 -1.16 -29.44
N GLU A 48 -11.35 -2.43 -29.63
CA GLU A 48 -10.47 -2.94 -30.68
C GLU A 48 -11.32 -3.79 -31.64
N GLY A 49 -11.82 -3.15 -32.70
CA GLY A 49 -12.73 -3.78 -33.67
C GLY A 49 -14.09 -4.12 -33.07
N GLU A 50 -14.46 -5.41 -33.12
CA GLU A 50 -15.71 -5.92 -32.53
C GLU A 50 -15.57 -6.31 -31.05
N GLN A 51 -14.36 -6.20 -30.48
CA GLN A 51 -14.06 -6.61 -29.12
C GLN A 51 -13.56 -5.43 -28.27
N TRP A 52 -13.45 -5.69 -26.98
CA TRP A 52 -13.07 -4.71 -25.96
C TRP A 52 -11.80 -5.15 -25.25
N GLN A 53 -10.79 -4.31 -25.29
CA GLN A 53 -9.50 -4.48 -24.61
C GLN A 53 -9.53 -3.76 -23.26
N VAL A 54 -9.11 -4.46 -22.20
CA VAL A 54 -8.95 -3.86 -20.88
C VAL A 54 -7.46 -3.71 -20.58
N SER A 55 -7.07 -2.52 -20.13
CA SER A 55 -5.71 -2.19 -19.72
C SER A 55 -5.73 -1.56 -18.33
N TRP A 56 -4.65 -1.69 -17.57
CA TRP A 56 -4.58 -1.09 -16.24
C TRP A 56 -3.14 -0.70 -15.86
N ARG A 57 -2.99 0.20 -14.88
CA ARG A 57 -1.68 0.55 -14.33
C ARG A 57 -1.77 0.93 -12.86
N LYS A 58 -0.65 0.77 -12.13
CA LYS A 58 -0.48 1.26 -10.76
C LYS A 58 0.04 2.69 -10.81
N VAL A 59 -0.54 3.55 -9.99
CA VAL A 59 -0.11 4.94 -9.81
C VAL A 59 0.24 5.12 -8.34
N PHE A 60 1.51 5.41 -8.06
CA PHE A 60 1.95 5.66 -6.69
C PHE A 60 1.32 6.95 -6.17
N ILE A 61 0.61 6.86 -5.04
CA ILE A 61 -0.08 8.00 -4.42
C ILE A 61 0.59 8.49 -3.13
N GLY A 62 1.53 7.71 -2.59
CA GLY A 62 2.26 8.09 -1.38
C GLY A 62 2.51 6.92 -0.44
N ASN A 63 2.94 7.21 0.77
CA ASN A 63 3.17 6.20 1.80
C ASN A 63 2.17 6.38 2.94
N LYS A 64 1.50 5.30 3.34
CA LYS A 64 0.69 5.25 4.55
C LYS A 64 1.62 5.07 5.75
N THR A 65 1.72 6.08 6.59
CA THR A 65 2.52 5.99 7.83
C THR A 65 1.80 5.09 8.84
N GLY A 66 2.51 4.11 9.39
CA GLY A 66 1.94 3.08 10.26
C GLY A 66 1.44 3.57 11.64
N CYS A 67 1.78 4.80 12.03
CA CYS A 67 1.36 5.42 13.30
C CYS A 67 0.62 6.76 13.10
N GLY A 68 -0.10 6.92 11.99
CA GLY A 68 -0.85 8.16 11.69
C GLY A 68 -2.08 8.42 12.58
N GLY A 69 -2.50 7.45 13.39
CA GLY A 69 -3.56 7.61 14.40
C GLY A 69 -3.12 6.93 15.68
N GLY A 70 -2.86 7.71 16.73
CA GLY A 70 -2.18 7.29 17.95
C GLY A 70 -2.58 5.90 18.43
N CYS A 71 -1.68 4.94 18.28
CA CYS A 71 -1.76 3.73 19.07
C CYS A 71 -1.23 4.06 20.47
N GLU A 72 -1.89 3.59 21.52
CA GLU A 72 -1.45 3.81 22.92
C GLU A 72 -0.04 3.25 23.21
N SER A 73 0.45 2.37 22.33
CA SER A 73 1.79 1.77 22.42
C SER A 73 2.90 2.74 21.97
N CYS A 74 2.62 3.65 21.04
CA CYS A 74 3.55 4.69 20.59
C CYS A 74 3.24 6.05 21.23
N ASN A 75 2.73 6.04 22.45
CA ASN A 75 2.64 7.26 23.25
C ASN A 75 4.03 7.92 23.31
N ASP A 76 4.11 9.21 22.99
CA ASP A 76 5.24 10.12 23.26
C ASP A 76 5.56 10.25 24.77
N ASN A 77 5.11 9.31 25.60
CA ASN A 77 5.64 9.04 26.92
C ASN A 77 7.03 8.41 26.78
N LEU A 78 7.96 9.09 26.09
CA LEU A 78 9.36 8.96 26.41
C LEU A 78 9.44 9.20 27.93
N PRO A 79 9.86 8.21 28.74
CA PRO A 79 9.97 8.42 30.17
C PRO A 79 10.87 9.64 30.35
N ARG A 80 10.37 10.66 31.08
CA ARG A 80 11.16 11.86 31.42
C ARG A 80 12.57 11.40 31.72
N LYS A 81 13.58 11.87 30.97
CA LYS A 81 14.98 11.45 31.09
C LYS A 81 15.33 11.34 32.58
N LYS A 82 15.28 10.13 33.13
CA LYS A 82 15.73 9.90 34.50
C LYS A 82 17.24 10.02 34.42
N LEU A 83 17.83 10.94 35.18
CA LEU A 83 19.27 10.99 35.38
C LEU A 83 19.72 9.57 35.74
N GLY A 84 20.54 8.96 34.88
CA GLY A 84 21.02 7.60 35.08
C GLY A 84 21.72 7.51 36.43
N LYS A 85 21.31 6.56 37.27
CA LYS A 85 21.96 6.35 38.56
C LYS A 85 23.22 5.52 38.34
N VAL A 86 24.38 6.13 38.50
CA VAL A 86 25.67 5.42 38.44
C VAL A 86 25.75 4.48 39.65
N LEU A 87 25.82 3.18 39.40
CA LEU A 87 26.09 2.18 40.43
C LEU A 87 27.61 1.96 40.52
N PRO A 88 28.26 2.37 41.61
CA PRO A 88 29.69 2.14 41.77
C PRO A 88 29.95 0.64 41.97
N PHE A 89 30.84 0.06 41.16
CA PHE A 89 31.37 -1.26 41.42
C PHE A 89 32.23 -1.20 42.68
N LYS A 90 31.82 -1.90 43.74
CA LYS A 90 32.68 -2.11 44.90
C LYS A 90 33.83 -3.01 44.45
N ARG A 91 35.08 -2.52 44.58
CA ARG A 91 36.26 -3.35 44.38
C ARG A 91 36.20 -4.53 45.37
N PRO A 92 36.49 -5.76 44.93
CA PRO A 92 36.62 -6.87 45.85
C PRO A 92 37.74 -6.54 46.85
N SER A 93 37.40 -6.63 48.14
CA SER A 93 38.38 -6.56 49.23
C SER A 93 39.29 -7.79 49.11
N VAL A 94 40.60 -7.56 49.02
CA VAL A 94 41.63 -8.62 49.09
C VAL A 94 41.72 -9.15 50.51
#